data_AF-A0A2K4Y523-F1
#
_entry.id   AF-A0A2K4Y523-F1
#
_cell.length_a   1.000
_cell.length_b   1.000
_cell.length_c   1.000
_cell.angle_alpha   90.00
_cell.angle_beta   90.00
_cell.angle_gamma   90.00
#
_symmetry.space_group_name_H-M   'P 1'
#
loop_
_entity.id
_entity.type
_entity.pdbx_description
1 polymer ?
#
loop_
_entity_poly.entity_id
_entity_poly.type
_entity_poly.pdbx_seq_one_letter_code
_entity_poly.pdbx_strand_id
1 'polypeptide(L)'
;VRLPRFTDPPHHVAVLLAAGAGRRYGKPKVLVEGWLDIAVRALRDGGCADVVLVLGAAQVVAPPGVTAITAPQWHEGLSASVRAGLAEADRMGADYAVVHVIDTPDVGPDVIARVLGRVTDTGLARAYFGDRPGHPVVIARRHWPEVLARISGDKGAGAYLRGRHDVEIVDCSDLAGGHDVDEPG
;
A
#
# COMPACT_ATOMS: atom_id res chain seq x y z
N VAL A 1 -31.83 3.93 -27.37
CA VAL A 1 -31.54 4.40 -25.99
C VAL A 1 -30.50 3.46 -25.40
N ARG A 2 -29.26 3.93 -25.22
CA ARG A 2 -28.19 3.14 -24.59
C ARG A 2 -28.36 3.33 -23.08
N LEU A 3 -28.80 2.29 -22.38
CA LEU A 3 -28.90 2.32 -20.92
C LEU A 3 -27.51 2.66 -20.34
N PRO A 4 -27.42 3.50 -19.29
CA PRO A 4 -26.16 3.73 -18.62
C PRO A 4 -25.65 2.37 -18.12
N ARG A 5 -24.42 2.01 -18.52
CA ARG A 5 -23.74 0.87 -17.91
C ARG A 5 -23.48 1.29 -16.47
N PHE A 6 -24.13 0.64 -15.51
CA PHE A 6 -23.58 0.58 -14.16
C PHE A 6 -22.24 -0.11 -14.30
N THR A 7 -21.16 0.67 -14.28
CA THR A 7 -19.82 0.11 -14.11
C THR A 7 -19.76 -0.40 -12.69
N ASP A 8 -19.32 -1.64 -12.50
CA ASP A 8 -19.00 -2.14 -11.18
C ASP A 8 -18.05 -1.14 -10.48
N PRO A 9 -18.15 -0.99 -9.14
CA PRO A 9 -17.23 -0.13 -8.42
C PRO A 9 -15.79 -0.59 -8.70
N PRO A 10 -14.83 0.35 -8.81
CA PRO A 10 -13.45 0.02 -9.15
C PRO A 10 -12.85 -0.96 -8.14
N HIS A 11 -12.13 -1.95 -8.65
CA HIS A 11 -11.51 -2.98 -7.85
C HIS A 11 -10.21 -2.49 -7.23
N HIS A 12 -10.28 -2.10 -5.95
CA HIS A 12 -9.12 -1.70 -5.15
C HIS A 12 -8.49 -2.91 -4.48
N VAL A 13 -7.25 -3.24 -4.86
CA VAL A 13 -6.46 -4.28 -4.20
C VAL A 13 -5.37 -3.62 -3.38
N ALA A 14 -5.37 -3.88 -2.07
CA ALA A 14 -4.30 -3.42 -1.20
C ALA A 14 -3.04 -4.25 -1.39
N VAL A 15 -1.90 -3.58 -1.42
CA VAL A 15 -0.57 -4.19 -1.39
C VAL A 15 0.08 -3.79 -0.08
N LEU A 16 -0.01 -4.68 0.92
CA LEU A 16 0.57 -4.50 2.24
C LEU A 16 2.02 -5.00 2.26
N LEU A 17 2.96 -4.08 2.33
CA LEU A 17 4.40 -4.37 2.31
C LEU A 17 4.89 -4.72 3.71
N ALA A 18 5.33 -5.97 3.89
CA ALA A 18 5.77 -6.53 5.17
C ALA A 18 7.03 -7.42 5.05
N ALA A 19 7.75 -7.33 3.94
CA ALA A 19 8.84 -8.24 3.60
C ALA A 19 10.18 -7.92 4.30
N GLY A 20 10.30 -6.73 4.90
CA GLY A 20 11.55 -6.23 5.45
C GLY A 20 12.04 -6.99 6.69
N ALA A 21 13.36 -7.11 6.82
CA ALA A 21 14.00 -7.72 7.99
C ALA A 21 13.89 -6.90 9.28
N GLY A 22 13.44 -5.64 9.20
CA GLY A 22 13.29 -4.75 10.35
C GLY A 22 14.60 -4.55 11.12
N ARG A 23 15.74 -4.39 10.43
CA ARG A 23 17.08 -4.32 11.04
C ARG A 23 17.20 -3.29 12.16
N ARG A 24 16.62 -2.09 11.97
CA ARG A 24 16.58 -1.03 13.00
C ARG A 24 15.65 -1.37 14.16
N TYR A 25 14.55 -2.06 13.87
CA TYR A 25 13.58 -2.50 14.85
C TYR A 25 14.03 -3.76 15.62
N GLY A 26 15.02 -4.50 15.11
CA GLY A 26 15.54 -5.73 15.71
C GLY A 26 14.81 -7.02 15.30
N LYS A 27 13.66 -6.93 14.62
CA LYS A 27 12.95 -8.09 14.03
C LYS A 27 12.06 -7.68 12.85
N PRO A 28 11.69 -8.62 11.95
CA PRO A 28 10.68 -8.37 10.92
C PRO A 28 9.38 -7.83 11.55
N LYS A 29 8.93 -6.65 11.09
CA LYS A 29 7.81 -5.93 11.72
C LYS A 29 6.46 -6.67 11.61
N VAL A 30 6.34 -7.61 10.66
CA VAL A 30 5.20 -8.53 10.57
C VAL A 30 5.06 -9.48 11.77
N LEU A 31 6.13 -9.65 12.55
CA LEU A 31 6.16 -10.43 13.80
C LEU A 31 5.89 -9.57 15.05
N VAL A 32 5.49 -8.31 14.88
CA VAL A 32 5.00 -7.49 15.99
C VAL A 32 3.53 -7.83 16.20
N GLU A 33 3.19 -8.16 17.45
CA GLU A 33 1.85 -8.60 17.82
C GLU A 33 0.81 -7.52 17.47
N GLY A 34 -0.29 -7.95 16.86
CA GLY A 34 -1.41 -7.08 16.48
C GLY A 34 -1.21 -6.22 15.22
N TRP A 35 0.03 -5.92 14.80
CA TRP A 35 0.26 -4.99 13.69
C TRP A 35 -0.29 -5.47 12.35
N LEU A 36 -0.15 -6.77 12.06
CA LEU A 36 -0.73 -7.35 10.85
C LEU A 36 -2.26 -7.22 10.84
N ASP A 37 -2.92 -7.53 11.95
CA ASP A 37 -4.38 -7.46 12.05
C ASP A 37 -4.88 -6.01 11.97
N ILE A 38 -4.16 -5.07 12.58
CA ILE A 38 -4.45 -3.64 12.50
C ILE A 38 -4.37 -3.15 11.04
N ALA A 39 -3.27 -3.47 10.35
CA ALA A 39 -3.07 -3.04 8.96
C ALA A 39 -4.09 -3.67 8.01
N VAL A 40 -4.37 -4.97 8.15
CA VAL A 40 -5.37 -5.67 7.34
C VAL A 40 -6.77 -5.10 7.58
N ARG A 41 -7.13 -4.81 8.85
CA ARG A 41 -8.41 -4.17 9.19
C ARG A 41 -8.50 -2.77 8.59
N ALA A 42 -7.45 -1.95 8.73
CA ALA A 42 -7.39 -0.62 8.14
C ALA A 42 -7.68 -0.64 6.63
N LEU A 43 -7.06 -1.57 5.90
CA LEU A 43 -7.23 -1.69 4.46
C LEU A 43 -8.63 -2.15 4.06
N ARG A 44 -9.17 -3.17 4.73
CA ARG A 44 -10.50 -3.73 4.44
C ARG A 44 -11.62 -2.76 4.78
N ASP A 45 -11.64 -2.29 6.03
CA ASP A 45 -12.67 -1.39 6.52
C ASP A 45 -12.55 -0.01 5.86
N GLY A 46 -11.37 0.30 5.31
CA GLY A 46 -11.09 1.48 4.50
C GLY A 46 -11.59 1.41 3.05
N GLY A 47 -12.05 0.24 2.58
CA GLY A 47 -12.64 0.08 1.24
C GLY A 47 -11.80 -0.69 0.21
N CYS A 48 -10.71 -1.36 0.62
CA CYS A 48 -10.02 -2.30 -0.26
C CYS A 48 -10.79 -3.62 -0.32
N ALA A 49 -11.09 -4.09 -1.53
CA ALA A 49 -11.85 -5.33 -1.74
C ALA A 49 -11.00 -6.57 -1.39
N ASP A 50 -9.72 -6.53 -1.74
CA ASP A 50 -8.76 -7.59 -1.44
C ASP A 50 -7.47 -7.02 -0.84
N VAL A 51 -6.74 -7.89 -0.12
CA VAL A 51 -5.43 -7.56 0.45
C VAL A 51 -4.40 -8.59 0.02
N VAL A 52 -3.35 -8.12 -0.63
CA VAL A 52 -2.11 -8.85 -0.89
C VAL A 52 -1.10 -8.52 0.20
N LEU A 53 -0.76 -9.52 1.02
CA LEU A 53 0.30 -9.41 2.03
C LEU A 53 1.63 -9.84 1.41
N VAL A 54 2.57 -8.91 1.28
CA VAL A 54 3.89 -9.16 0.70
C VAL A 54 4.90 -9.46 1.81
N LEU A 55 5.32 -10.72 1.89
CA LEU A 55 6.26 -11.26 2.87
C LEU A 55 7.69 -11.39 2.29
N GLY A 56 8.64 -11.69 3.17
CA GLY A 56 10.07 -11.78 2.84
C GLY A 56 10.86 -12.39 3.97
N ALA A 57 11.54 -11.55 4.77
CA ALA A 57 12.43 -11.96 5.85
C ALA A 57 11.77 -12.86 6.92
N ALA A 58 10.45 -12.79 7.07
CA ALA A 58 9.67 -13.71 7.86
C ALA A 58 8.45 -14.18 7.08
N GLN A 59 7.98 -15.38 7.44
CA GLN A 59 6.74 -15.97 6.97
C GLN A 59 5.75 -16.01 8.12
N VAL A 60 4.49 -15.70 7.84
CA VAL A 60 3.39 -15.76 8.81
C VAL A 60 2.16 -16.35 8.12
N VAL A 61 1.24 -16.89 8.92
CA VAL A 61 -0.06 -17.31 8.40
C VAL A 61 -0.88 -16.05 8.11
N ALA A 62 -1.36 -15.93 6.88
CA ALA A 62 -2.23 -14.83 6.48
C ALA A 62 -3.60 -14.92 7.19
N PRO A 63 -4.19 -13.79 7.62
CA PRO A 63 -5.58 -13.76 8.06
C PRO A 63 -6.54 -14.27 6.97
N PRO A 64 -7.71 -14.82 7.32
CA PRO A 64 -8.69 -15.28 6.33
C PRO A 64 -9.02 -14.21 5.29
N GLY A 65 -9.01 -14.59 4.00
CA GLY A 65 -9.27 -13.70 2.86
C GLY A 65 -8.12 -12.76 2.49
N VAL A 66 -6.92 -12.96 3.03
CA VAL A 66 -5.71 -12.23 2.63
C VAL A 66 -4.85 -13.15 1.77
N THR A 67 -4.41 -12.67 0.61
CA THR A 67 -3.49 -13.40 -0.27
C THR A 67 -2.06 -13.09 0.15
N ALA A 68 -1.41 -14.03 0.84
CA ALA A 68 0.02 -13.89 1.14
C ALA A 68 0.88 -14.35 -0.02
N ILE A 69 1.87 -13.53 -0.35
CA ILE A 69 2.93 -13.85 -1.31
C ILE A 69 4.29 -13.60 -0.67
N THR A 70 5.33 -14.27 -1.15
CA THR A 70 6.71 -13.92 -0.81
C THR A 70 7.33 -13.15 -1.96
N ALA A 71 7.88 -11.97 -1.68
CA ALA A 71 8.66 -11.23 -2.65
C ALA A 71 9.98 -11.96 -2.93
N PRO A 72 10.22 -12.41 -4.18
CA PRO A 72 11.53 -12.91 -4.56
C PRO A 72 12.56 -11.81 -4.34
N GLN A 73 13.76 -12.18 -3.90
CA GLN A 73 14.86 -11.23 -3.73
C GLN A 73 14.51 -10.03 -2.83
N TRP A 74 13.65 -10.22 -1.83
CA TRP A 74 13.25 -9.15 -0.89
C TRP A 74 14.45 -8.42 -0.26
N HIS A 75 15.61 -9.09 -0.15
CA HIS A 75 16.85 -8.54 0.38
C HIS A 75 17.46 -7.45 -0.52
N GLU A 76 17.06 -7.34 -1.79
CA GLU A 76 17.45 -6.26 -2.70
C GLU A 76 16.76 -4.92 -2.39
N GLY A 77 15.75 -4.92 -1.51
CA GLY A 77 15.11 -3.73 -0.97
C GLY A 77 13.63 -3.60 -1.33
N LEU A 78 13.07 -2.44 -0.97
CA LEU A 78 11.64 -2.14 -1.09
C LEU A 78 11.08 -2.38 -2.50
N SER A 79 11.88 -2.11 -3.54
CA SER A 79 11.49 -2.28 -4.94
C SER A 79 11.08 -3.72 -5.30
N ALA A 80 11.72 -4.74 -4.73
CA ALA A 80 11.37 -6.14 -4.97
C ALA A 80 9.97 -6.48 -4.42
N SER A 81 9.64 -5.93 -3.26
CA SER A 81 8.33 -6.11 -2.62
C SER A 81 7.22 -5.40 -3.38
N VAL A 82 7.47 -4.16 -3.80
CA VAL A 82 6.52 -3.42 -4.65
C VAL A 82 6.28 -4.14 -5.98
N ARG A 83 7.33 -4.66 -6.61
CA ARG A 83 7.22 -5.42 -7.87
C ARG A 83 6.36 -6.67 -7.71
N ALA A 84 6.62 -7.46 -6.67
CA ALA A 84 5.85 -8.67 -6.38
C ALA A 84 4.37 -8.34 -6.09
N GLY A 85 4.12 -7.32 -5.27
CA GLY A 85 2.77 -6.90 -4.91
C GLY A 85 1.97 -6.37 -6.10
N LEU A 86 2.54 -5.52 -6.94
CA LEU A 86 1.88 -5.03 -8.16
C LEU A 86 1.62 -6.17 -9.15
N ALA A 87 2.53 -7.13 -9.28
CA ALA A 87 2.32 -8.30 -10.14
C ALA A 87 1.19 -9.22 -9.63
N GLU A 88 0.95 -9.30 -8.33
CA GLU A 88 -0.20 -9.99 -7.76
C GLU A 88 -1.49 -9.20 -7.99
N ALA A 89 -1.50 -7.90 -7.70
CA ALA A 89 -2.65 -7.04 -7.95
C ALA A 89 -3.10 -7.09 -9.43
N ASP A 90 -2.15 -7.15 -10.37
CA ASP A 90 -2.43 -7.32 -11.79
C ASP A 90 -3.09 -8.66 -12.12
N ARG A 91 -2.63 -9.75 -11.50
CA ARG A 91 -3.21 -11.09 -11.65
C ARG A 91 -4.62 -11.18 -11.06
N MET A 92 -4.91 -10.39 -10.03
CA MET A 92 -6.25 -10.26 -9.44
C MET A 92 -7.18 -9.35 -10.26
N GLY A 93 -6.68 -8.70 -11.31
CA GLY A 93 -7.48 -7.82 -12.17
C GLY A 93 -7.77 -6.45 -11.58
N ALA A 94 -6.97 -5.99 -10.61
CA ALA A 94 -7.23 -4.73 -9.91
C ALA A 94 -7.23 -3.51 -10.84
N ASP A 95 -8.14 -2.58 -10.61
CA ASP A 95 -8.12 -1.26 -11.24
C ASP A 95 -7.08 -0.34 -10.57
N TYR A 96 -6.91 -0.52 -9.26
CA TYR A 96 -6.03 0.27 -8.42
C TYR A 96 -5.25 -0.61 -7.44
N ALA A 97 -3.97 -0.30 -7.28
CA ALA A 97 -3.17 -0.80 -6.19
C ALA A 97 -3.14 0.23 -5.06
N VAL A 98 -3.48 -0.19 -3.84
CA VAL A 98 -3.41 0.62 -2.61
C VAL A 98 -2.19 0.16 -1.83
N VAL A 99 -1.06 0.82 -2.06
CA VAL A 99 0.22 0.46 -1.44
C VAL A 99 0.28 1.03 -0.02
N HIS A 100 0.44 0.14 0.94
CA HIS A 100 0.54 0.46 2.36
C HIS A 100 1.68 -0.34 3.02
N VAL A 101 2.10 0.08 4.20
CA VAL A 101 3.23 -0.52 4.93
C VAL A 101 2.75 -0.97 6.31
N ILE A 102 3.36 -2.03 6.84
CA ILE A 102 2.93 -2.61 8.12
C ILE A 102 3.35 -1.78 9.34
N ASP A 103 4.25 -0.82 9.17
CA ASP A 103 4.92 -0.09 10.25
C ASP A 103 4.35 1.29 10.56
N THR A 104 3.16 1.59 10.03
CA THR A 104 2.34 2.75 10.39
C THR A 104 1.05 2.30 11.10
N PRO A 105 1.14 1.72 12.32
CA PRO A 105 -0.02 1.12 13.00
C PRO A 105 -1.10 2.14 13.42
N ASP A 106 -0.80 3.44 13.39
CA ASP A 106 -1.76 4.52 13.66
C ASP A 106 -2.62 4.88 12.43
N VAL A 107 -2.24 4.42 11.23
CA VAL A 107 -3.00 4.66 9.99
C VAL A 107 -4.19 3.70 9.91
N GLY A 108 -5.36 4.21 10.32
CA GLY A 108 -6.62 3.46 10.37
C GLY A 108 -7.49 3.52 9.10
N PRO A 109 -8.66 2.86 9.13
CA PRO A 109 -9.61 2.80 8.01
C PRO A 109 -10.01 4.17 7.44
N ASP A 110 -10.19 5.17 8.30
CA ASP A 110 -10.63 6.52 7.89
C ASP A 110 -9.61 7.20 6.98
N VAL A 111 -8.31 6.95 7.20
CA VAL A 111 -7.24 7.44 6.31
C VAL A 111 -7.33 6.75 4.96
N ILE A 112 -7.47 5.42 4.95
CA ILE A 112 -7.58 4.63 3.72
C ILE A 112 -8.80 5.10 2.90
N ALA A 113 -9.97 5.18 3.52
CA ALA A 113 -11.21 5.60 2.88
C ALA A 113 -11.12 7.02 2.34
N ARG A 114 -10.51 7.94 3.09
CA ARG A 114 -10.31 9.33 2.64
C ARG A 114 -9.41 9.41 1.41
N VAL A 115 -8.32 8.64 1.36
CA VAL A 115 -7.42 8.63 0.20
C VAL A 115 -8.11 8.03 -1.02
N LEU A 116 -8.83 6.91 -0.86
CA LEU A 116 -9.58 6.29 -1.96
C LEU A 116 -10.68 7.22 -2.50
N GLY A 117 -11.40 7.93 -1.62
CA GLY A 117 -12.44 8.88 -2.01
C GLY A 117 -11.93 10.15 -2.71
N ARG A 118 -10.60 10.35 -2.77
CA ARG A 118 -9.96 11.51 -3.42
C ARG A 118 -9.27 11.14 -4.73
N VAL A 119 -9.29 9.87 -5.13
CA VAL A 119 -8.74 9.47 -6.42
C VAL A 119 -9.53 10.15 -7.54
N THR A 120 -8.84 11.01 -8.29
CA THR A 120 -9.39 11.72 -9.45
C THR A 120 -9.14 10.94 -10.74
N ASP A 121 -9.49 11.53 -11.89
CA ASP A 121 -9.23 10.93 -13.21
C ASP A 121 -7.76 10.61 -13.46
N THR A 122 -6.81 11.29 -12.78
CA THR A 122 -5.38 10.98 -12.85
C THR A 122 -5.03 9.65 -12.21
N GLY A 123 -5.89 9.12 -11.33
CA GLY A 123 -5.74 7.79 -10.75
C GLY A 123 -4.57 7.64 -9.79
N LEU A 124 -4.01 8.76 -9.32
CA LEU A 124 -2.94 8.82 -8.34
C LEU A 124 -3.40 9.64 -7.14
N ALA A 125 -3.32 9.05 -5.95
CA ALA A 125 -3.57 9.76 -4.69
C ALA A 125 -2.58 9.30 -3.62
N ARG A 126 -2.25 10.19 -2.69
CA ARG A 126 -1.32 9.90 -1.60
C ARG A 126 -1.71 10.61 -0.31
N ALA A 127 -1.68 9.88 0.80
CA ALA A 127 -1.81 10.47 2.12
C ALA A 127 -0.65 11.43 2.44
N TYR A 128 -0.97 12.56 3.07
CA TYR A 128 -0.02 13.50 3.64
C TYR A 128 -0.36 13.76 5.11
N PHE A 129 0.68 13.93 5.91
CA PHE A 129 0.61 14.23 7.34
C PHE A 129 1.44 15.50 7.58
N GLY A 130 0.78 16.65 7.43
CA GLY A 130 1.38 17.96 7.27
C GLY A 130 2.03 18.07 5.89
N ASP A 131 3.30 18.48 5.87
CA ASP A 131 4.14 18.53 4.68
C ASP A 131 4.76 17.17 4.32
N ARG A 132 4.58 16.14 5.18
CA ARG A 132 5.21 14.84 5.00
C ARG A 132 4.33 13.91 4.17
N PRO A 133 4.87 13.34 3.08
CA PRO A 133 4.13 12.40 2.28
C PRO A 133 4.18 11.00 2.91
N GLY A 134 3.02 10.35 3.08
CA GLY A 134 2.87 9.08 3.80
C GLY A 134 2.21 7.97 2.98
N HIS A 135 1.60 7.02 3.70
CA HIS A 135 0.81 5.91 3.18
C HIS A 135 -0.65 6.03 3.66
N PRO A 136 -1.63 5.50 2.90
CA PRO A 136 -1.47 4.72 1.67
C PRO A 136 -1.16 5.59 0.45
N VAL A 137 -0.70 4.91 -0.58
CA VAL A 137 -0.53 5.44 -1.93
C VAL A 137 -1.46 4.65 -2.86
N VAL A 138 -2.30 5.35 -3.62
CA VAL A 138 -3.21 4.74 -4.59
C VAL A 138 -2.68 4.96 -6.00
N ILE A 139 -2.60 3.88 -6.79
CA ILE A 139 -2.02 3.88 -8.12
C ILE A 139 -2.91 3.11 -9.08
N ALA A 140 -3.51 3.80 -10.05
CA ALA A 140 -4.26 3.16 -11.12
C ALA A 140 -3.35 2.26 -11.98
N ARG A 141 -3.91 1.15 -12.46
CA ARG A 141 -3.21 0.11 -13.23
C ARG A 141 -2.34 0.64 -14.38
N ARG A 142 -2.82 1.66 -15.09
CA ARG A 142 -2.11 2.29 -16.21
C ARG A 142 -0.73 2.88 -15.84
N HIS A 143 -0.50 3.20 -14.57
CA HIS A 143 0.78 3.76 -14.09
C HIS A 143 1.79 2.68 -13.69
N TRP A 144 1.35 1.43 -13.47
CA TRP A 144 2.24 0.38 -12.94
C TRP A 144 3.48 0.12 -13.82
N PRO A 145 3.40 0.08 -15.16
CA PRO A 145 4.62 -0.07 -15.98
C PRO A 145 5.66 1.02 -15.72
N GLU A 146 5.24 2.28 -15.57
CA GLU A 146 6.15 3.39 -15.28
C GLU A 146 6.69 3.35 -13.85
N VAL A 147 5.85 2.95 -12.87
CA VAL A 147 6.30 2.69 -11.49
C VAL A 147 7.41 1.64 -11.50
N LEU A 148 7.17 0.50 -12.16
CA LEU A 148 8.11 -0.62 -12.21
C LEU A 148 9.44 -0.27 -12.88
N ALA A 149 9.45 0.69 -13.79
CA ALA A 149 10.66 1.21 -14.44
C ALA A 149 11.45 2.21 -13.58
N ARG A 150 10.83 2.79 -12.54
CA ARG A 150 11.44 3.82 -11.68
C ARG A 150 11.89 3.31 -10.31
N ILE A 151 11.41 2.14 -9.89
CA ILE A 151 11.80 1.52 -8.61
C ILE A 151 13.12 0.76 -8.74
N SER A 152 13.98 0.91 -7.73
CA SER A 152 15.24 0.15 -7.59
C SER A 152 15.77 0.24 -6.17
N GLY A 153 16.37 -0.85 -5.67
CA GLY A 153 16.85 -0.91 -4.29
C GLY A 153 15.74 -0.59 -3.29
N ASP A 154 15.99 0.38 -2.41
CA ASP A 154 15.04 0.89 -1.41
C ASP A 154 14.06 1.95 -1.94
N LYS A 155 14.13 2.31 -3.23
CA LYS A 155 13.17 3.23 -3.85
C LYS A 155 11.90 2.47 -4.24
N GLY A 156 10.87 2.59 -3.41
CA GLY A 156 9.53 2.07 -3.68
C GLY A 156 8.67 2.99 -4.56
N ALA A 157 7.36 2.72 -4.63
CA ALA A 157 6.42 3.43 -5.51
C ALA A 157 6.38 4.95 -5.27
N GLY A 158 6.66 5.42 -4.04
CA GLY A 158 6.76 6.85 -3.75
C GLY A 158 7.82 7.60 -4.57
N ALA A 159 8.82 6.91 -5.13
CA ALA A 159 9.80 7.51 -6.03
C ALA A 159 9.19 7.93 -7.37
N TYR A 160 8.18 7.20 -7.86
CA TYR A 160 7.44 7.55 -9.08
C TYR A 160 6.60 8.82 -8.89
N LEU A 161 6.08 9.04 -7.67
CA LEU A 161 5.19 10.16 -7.36
C LEU A 161 5.92 11.48 -7.11
N ARG A 162 7.22 11.43 -6.82
CA ARG A 162 8.00 12.61 -6.43
C ARG A 162 8.06 13.63 -7.56
N GLY A 163 7.64 14.87 -7.27
CA GLY A 163 7.69 15.99 -8.23
C GLY A 163 6.59 15.95 -9.29
N ARG A 164 5.63 15.03 -9.18
CA ARG A 164 4.45 15.01 -10.04
C ARG A 164 3.41 16.02 -9.54
N HIS A 165 2.72 16.66 -10.46
CA HIS A 165 1.66 17.63 -10.17
C HIS A 165 0.25 17.05 -10.37
N ASP A 166 0.16 15.82 -10.87
CA ASP A 166 -1.09 15.10 -11.13
C ASP A 166 -1.40 14.05 -10.05
N VAL A 167 -0.67 14.06 -8.94
CA VAL A 167 -0.94 13.23 -7.77
C VAL A 167 -1.84 14.01 -6.83
N GLU A 168 -2.98 13.45 -6.48
CA GLU A 168 -3.85 14.07 -5.49
C GLU A 168 -3.23 13.95 -4.09
N ILE A 169 -3.02 15.12 -3.47
CA ILE A 169 -2.46 15.25 -2.13
C ILE A 169 -3.61 15.24 -1.14
N VAL A 170 -3.65 14.23 -0.27
CA VAL A 170 -4.75 14.02 0.66
C VAL A 170 -4.29 14.23 2.09
N ASP A 171 -4.61 15.39 2.66
CA ASP A 171 -4.29 15.69 4.06
C ASP A 171 -5.09 14.80 5.02
N CYS A 172 -4.34 14.08 5.88
CA CYS A 172 -4.83 13.14 6.87
C CYS A 172 -4.29 13.44 8.28
N SER A 173 -3.75 14.64 8.49
CA SER A 173 -3.10 15.05 9.74
C SER A 173 -4.05 15.10 10.95
N ASP A 174 -5.35 15.23 10.70
CA ASP A 174 -6.43 15.17 11.68
C ASP A 174 -6.81 13.74 12.07
N LEU A 175 -6.36 12.73 11.32
CA LEU A 175 -6.71 11.32 11.52
C LEU A 175 -5.59 10.48 12.12
N ALA A 176 -4.33 10.75 11.75
CA ALA A 176 -3.18 9.99 12.21
C ALA A 176 -1.90 10.83 12.12
N GLY A 177 -0.81 10.33 12.73
CA GLY A 177 0.52 10.89 12.54
C GLY A 177 1.24 10.31 11.33
N GLY A 178 0.91 9.08 10.92
CA GLY A 178 1.50 8.41 9.76
C GLY A 178 3.02 8.29 9.87
N HIS A 179 3.50 8.02 11.09
CA HIS A 179 4.91 7.85 11.38
C HIS A 179 5.29 6.37 11.34
N ASP A 180 6.30 6.04 10.56
CA ASP A 180 6.87 4.69 10.54
C ASP A 180 7.55 4.41 11.89
N VAL A 181 7.18 3.31 12.54
CA VAL A 181 7.79 2.89 13.81
C VAL A 181 9.03 2.05 13.51
N ASP A 182 10.20 2.67 13.57
CA ASP A 182 11.48 2.08 13.16
C ASP A 182 12.34 1.47 14.27
N GLU A 183 12.10 1.85 15.53
CA GLU A 183 12.83 1.40 16.70
C GLU A 183 11.84 0.82 17.74
N PRO A 184 12.27 -0.13 18.59
CA PRO A 184 11.46 -0.57 19.72
C PRO A 184 11.19 0.59 20.69
N GLY A 185 9.97 0.66 21.21
CA GLY A 185 9.62 1.55 22.32
C GLY A 185 10.06 1.03 23.68
#